data_AF-A0A8J8NQ17-F1
#
_entry.id   AF-A0A8J8NQ17-F1
#
_cell.length_a   1.000
_cell.length_b   1.000
_cell.length_c   1.000
_cell.angle_alpha   90.00
_cell.angle_beta   90.00
_cell.angle_gamma   90.00
#
_symmetry.space_group_name_H-M   'P 1'
#
loop_
_entity.id
_entity.type
_entity.pdbx_description
1 polymer ?
#
loop_
_entity_poly.entity_id
_entity_poly.type
_entity_poly.pdbx_seq_one_letter_code
_entity_poly.pdbx_strand_id
1 'polypeptide(L)'
;MRVVNPVFPPPGLNLQVPADMTPEKFCKQIGGDCAEYADKFESIDEVFNFDSREMRVKGVPPVQRKYIIHCRELLRRGVLTFEYLSRRTCLEKVRDK
;
A
#
# COMPACT_ATOMS: atom_id res chain seq x y z
N MET A 1 -15.30 -14.47 9.13
CA MET A 1 -14.32 -14.95 8.14
C MET A 1 -13.66 -13.72 7.53
N ARG A 2 -12.33 -13.54 7.60
CA ARG A 2 -11.64 -12.37 7.03
C ARG A 2 -11.52 -12.56 5.52
N VAL A 3 -12.62 -12.34 4.80
CA VAL A 3 -12.67 -12.55 3.36
C VAL A 3 -12.42 -11.21 2.66
N VAL A 4 -11.39 -11.20 1.82
CA VAL A 4 -11.25 -10.16 0.80
C VAL A 4 -12.25 -10.50 -0.29
N ASN A 5 -13.15 -9.57 -0.63
CA ASN A 5 -14.05 -9.75 -1.77
C ASN A 5 -13.31 -9.26 -3.01
N PRO A 6 -12.85 -10.14 -3.92
CA PRO A 6 -12.12 -9.71 -5.10
C PRO A 6 -13.04 -8.95 -6.07
N VAL A 7 -12.47 -8.00 -6.80
CA VAL A 7 -13.19 -7.19 -7.81
C VAL A 7 -12.98 -7.81 -9.18
N PHE A 8 -14.08 -8.09 -9.88
CA PHE A 8 -14.08 -8.57 -11.26
C PHE A 8 -15.12 -7.78 -12.09
N PRO A 9 -14.75 -7.25 -13.28
CA PRO A 9 -13.42 -7.27 -13.90
C PRO A 9 -12.37 -6.49 -13.11
N PRO A 10 -11.06 -6.81 -13.23
CA PRO A 10 -10.02 -6.12 -12.48
C PRO A 10 -9.93 -4.63 -12.90
N PRO A 11 -9.69 -3.71 -11.95
CA PRO A 11 -9.65 -2.27 -12.24
C PRO A 11 -8.46 -1.85 -13.10
N GLY A 12 -7.34 -2.58 -13.06
CA GLY A 12 -6.14 -2.28 -13.83
C GLY A 12 -5.55 -0.91 -13.46
N LEU A 13 -5.12 -0.15 -14.47
CA LEU A 13 -4.57 1.20 -14.29
C LEU A 13 -5.64 2.24 -13.93
N ASN A 14 -6.93 1.94 -14.16
CA ASN A 14 -8.05 2.82 -13.82
C ASN A 14 -8.50 2.68 -12.36
N LEU A 15 -7.65 2.08 -11.50
CA LEU A 15 -7.91 1.93 -10.08
C LEU A 15 -8.15 3.31 -9.44
N GLN A 16 -9.34 3.50 -8.89
CA GLN A 16 -9.71 4.71 -8.15
C GLN A 16 -9.19 4.61 -6.71
N VAL A 17 -8.25 5.47 -6.35
CA VAL A 17 -7.74 5.59 -4.98
C VAL A 17 -8.70 6.48 -4.19
N PRO A 18 -9.11 6.10 -2.96
CA PRO A 18 -9.96 6.95 -2.12
C PRO A 18 -9.32 8.33 -1.88
N ALA A 19 -10.12 9.40 -1.96
CA ALA A 19 -9.62 10.78 -1.85
C ALA A 19 -9.02 11.11 -0.47
N ASP A 20 -9.42 10.38 0.58
CA ASP A 20 -8.94 10.51 1.95
C ASP A 20 -7.69 9.64 2.24
N MET A 21 -7.11 9.01 1.20
CA MET A 21 -5.96 8.14 1.34
C MET A 21 -4.67 8.98 1.37
N THR A 22 -3.96 8.92 2.50
CA THR A 22 -2.61 9.49 2.65
C THR A 22 -1.53 8.41 2.55
N PRO A 23 -0.28 8.74 2.21
CA PRO A 23 0.83 7.78 2.21
C PRO A 23 0.97 7.04 3.53
N GLU A 24 0.88 7.76 4.65
CA GLU A 24 0.91 7.20 6.01
C GLU A 24 -0.20 6.18 6.24
N LYS A 25 -1.44 6.55 5.91
CA LYS A 25 -2.62 5.68 6.10
C LYS A 25 -2.48 4.41 5.27
N PHE A 26 -2.06 4.53 4.01
CA PHE A 26 -1.86 3.39 3.13
C PHE A 26 -0.72 2.48 3.63
N CYS A 27 0.45 3.04 3.93
CA CYS A 27 1.61 2.31 4.42
C CYS A 27 1.33 1.60 5.75
N LYS A 28 0.57 2.22 6.66
CA LYS A 28 0.10 1.59 7.90
C LYS A 28 -0.89 0.46 7.62
N GLN A 29 -1.83 0.67 6.71
CA GLN A 29 -2.85 -0.33 6.36
C GLN A 29 -2.29 -1.56 5.65
N ILE A 30 -1.26 -1.44 4.80
CA ILE A 30 -0.63 -2.60 4.16
C ILE A 30 0.26 -3.37 5.16
N GLY A 31 0.95 -2.66 6.05
CA GLY A 31 1.89 -3.23 7.03
C GLY A 31 3.30 -3.41 6.47
N GLY A 32 4.06 -4.37 7.01
CA GLY A 32 5.43 -4.66 6.54
C GLY A 32 6.42 -3.51 6.79
N ASP A 33 6.27 -2.83 7.93
CA ASP A 33 7.08 -1.67 8.36
C ASP A 33 7.17 -0.53 7.33
N CYS A 34 6.24 -0.48 6.38
CA CYS A 34 6.20 0.58 5.37
C CYS A 34 5.83 1.93 5.97
N ALA A 35 5.16 1.95 7.13
CA ALA A 35 4.79 3.17 7.84
C ALA A 35 6.00 4.01 8.25
N GLU A 36 7.16 3.39 8.55
CA GLU A 36 8.38 4.10 8.95
C GLU A 36 8.98 4.95 7.82
N TYR A 37 8.59 4.69 6.57
CA TYR A 37 9.10 5.37 5.38
C TYR A 37 8.01 6.19 4.67
N ALA A 38 6.84 6.34 5.30
CA ALA A 38 5.73 7.11 4.72
C ALA A 38 6.10 8.57 4.47
N ASP A 39 6.90 9.17 5.36
CA ASP A 39 7.38 10.56 5.27
C ASP A 39 8.26 10.84 4.04
N LYS A 40 8.69 9.79 3.34
CA LYS A 40 9.44 9.92 2.08
C LYS A 40 8.54 10.21 0.89
N PHE A 41 7.23 10.02 1.03
CA PHE A 41 6.25 10.28 -0.01
C PHE A 41 5.50 11.57 0.31
N GLU A 42 5.45 12.48 -0.66
CA GLU A 42 4.76 13.77 -0.51
C GLU A 42 3.26 13.63 -0.73
N SER A 43 2.87 12.70 -1.61
CA SER A 43 1.48 12.44 -1.96
C SER A 43 1.21 10.96 -2.16
N ILE A 44 -0.07 10.57 -2.09
CA ILE A 44 -0.48 9.19 -2.34
C ILE A 44 -0.22 8.78 -3.79
N ASP A 45 -0.25 9.72 -4.73
CA ASP A 45 0.08 9.48 -6.13
C ASP A 45 1.50 8.97 -6.31
N GLU A 46 2.46 9.46 -5.51
CA GLU A 46 3.84 8.95 -5.54
C GLU A 46 3.90 7.47 -5.14
N VAL A 47 3.12 7.05 -4.14
CA VAL A 47 3.08 5.65 -3.68
C VAL A 47 2.54 4.71 -4.78
N PHE A 48 1.52 5.16 -5.52
CA PHE A 48 0.89 4.37 -6.57
C PHE A 48 1.61 4.45 -7.93
N ASN A 49 2.33 5.53 -8.21
CA ASN A 49 2.95 5.73 -9.53
C ASN A 49 4.45 5.50 -9.54
N PHE A 50 5.15 5.63 -8.42
CA PHE A 50 6.60 5.45 -8.43
C PHE A 50 7.04 4.02 -8.73
N ASP A 51 8.18 3.95 -9.41
CA ASP A 51 8.92 2.74 -9.65
C ASP A 51 9.95 2.47 -8.55
N SER A 52 10.44 1.23 -8.50
CA SER A 52 11.43 0.80 -7.51
C SER A 52 12.72 1.65 -7.49
N ARG A 53 13.05 2.31 -8.62
CA ARG A 53 14.20 3.21 -8.75
C ARG A 53 13.94 4.55 -8.08
N GLU A 54 12.77 5.16 -8.32
CA GLU A 54 12.39 6.44 -7.73
C GLU A 54 12.28 6.33 -6.21
N MET A 55 11.65 5.26 -5.73
CA MET A 55 11.59 4.97 -4.29
C MET A 55 12.98 4.74 -3.68
N ARG A 56 13.96 4.25 -4.46
CA ARG A 56 15.36 4.11 -4.01
C ARG A 56 15.97 5.47 -3.73
N VAL A 57 15.76 6.42 -4.65
CA VAL A 57 16.31 7.78 -4.57
C VAL A 57 15.75 8.50 -3.35
N LYS A 58 14.47 8.29 -3.03
CA LYS A 58 13.85 8.81 -1.81
C LYS A 58 14.27 8.09 -0.51
N GLY A 59 15.10 7.05 -0.61
CA GLY A 59 15.68 6.36 0.54
C GLY A 59 14.83 5.22 1.12
N VAL A 60 13.83 4.71 0.39
CA VAL A 60 13.01 3.58 0.85
C VAL A 60 13.80 2.27 0.69
N PRO A 61 13.90 1.40 1.71
CA PRO A 61 14.71 0.19 1.62
C PRO A 61 14.13 -0.87 0.64
N PRO A 62 14.95 -1.82 0.18
CA PRO A 62 14.54 -2.80 -0.84
C PRO A 62 13.30 -3.64 -0.48
N VAL A 63 13.16 -4.03 0.79
CA VAL A 63 12.05 -4.90 1.25
C VAL A 63 10.73 -4.16 1.15
N GLN A 64 10.66 -2.94 1.68
CA GLN A 64 9.48 -2.08 1.68
C GLN A 64 9.08 -1.69 0.25
N ARG A 65 10.04 -1.35 -0.61
CA ARG A 65 9.77 -1.05 -2.03
C ARG A 65 9.08 -2.20 -2.74
N LYS A 66 9.62 -3.42 -2.59
CA LYS A 66 9.02 -4.63 -3.18
C LYS A 66 7.62 -4.87 -2.65
N TYR A 67 7.41 -4.67 -1.35
CA TYR A 67 6.12 -4.91 -0.70
C TYR A 67 5.05 -3.89 -1.13
N ILE A 68 5.38 -2.60 -1.15
CA ILE A 68 4.48 -1.53 -1.60
C ILE A 68 4.03 -1.79 -3.04
N ILE A 69 4.98 -2.07 -3.96
CA ILE A 69 4.67 -2.37 -5.36
C ILE A 69 3.79 -3.63 -5.46
N HIS A 70 4.09 -4.67 -4.67
CA HIS A 70 3.26 -5.87 -4.65
C HIS A 70 1.81 -5.58 -4.23
N CYS A 71 1.59 -4.86 -3.12
CA CYS A 71 0.26 -4.50 -2.65
C CYS A 71 -0.49 -3.61 -3.66
N ARG A 72 0.20 -2.66 -4.30
CA ARG A 72 -0.35 -1.86 -5.40
C ARG A 72 -0.86 -2.75 -6.53
N GLU A 73 -0.05 -3.70 -7.01
CA GLU A 73 -0.45 -4.57 -8.11
C GLU A 73 -1.60 -5.49 -7.71
N LEU A 74 -1.69 -5.94 -6.45
CA LEU A 74 -2.85 -6.69 -5.97
C LEU A 74 -4.14 -5.87 -6.01
N LEU A 75 -4.09 -4.57 -5.70
CA LEU A 75 -5.24 -3.67 -5.83
C LEU A 75 -5.64 -3.50 -7.30
N ARG A 76 -4.66 -3.27 -8.19
CA ARG A 76 -4.90 -3.17 -9.65
C ARG A 76 -5.49 -4.45 -10.24
N ARG A 77 -5.09 -5.61 -9.71
CA ARG A 77 -5.63 -6.93 -10.11
C ARG A 77 -6.98 -7.26 -9.47
N GLY A 78 -7.50 -6.41 -8.57
CA GLY A 78 -8.74 -6.65 -7.84
C GLY A 78 -8.65 -7.78 -6.81
N VAL A 79 -7.45 -8.27 -6.49
CA VAL A 79 -7.23 -9.35 -5.50
C VAL A 79 -7.22 -8.80 -4.08
N LEU A 80 -6.71 -7.58 -3.91
CA LEU A 80 -6.79 -6.79 -2.68
C LEU A 80 -7.80 -5.66 -2.89
N THR A 81 -8.46 -5.21 -1.83
CA THR A 81 -9.42 -4.10 -1.90
C THR A 81 -9.18 -3.07 -0.80
N PHE A 82 -9.48 -1.81 -1.09
CA PHE A 82 -9.47 -0.73 -0.08
C PHE A 82 -10.45 -1.00 1.07
N GLU A 83 -11.58 -1.66 0.79
CA GLU A 83 -12.54 -2.10 1.82
C GLU A 83 -11.91 -3.11 2.80
N TYR A 84 -11.07 -4.03 2.30
CA TYR A 84 -10.35 -4.92 3.20
C TYR A 84 -9.30 -4.18 4.02
N LEU A 85 -8.53 -3.28 3.40
CA LEU A 85 -7.50 -2.50 4.07
C LEU A 85 -8.07 -1.61 5.17
N SER A 86 -9.23 -0.97 4.94
CA SER A 86 -9.89 -0.12 5.93
C SER A 86 -10.46 -0.90 7.13
N ARG A 87 -10.84 -2.17 6.94
CA ARG A 87 -11.31 -3.04 8.03
C ARG A 87 -10.20 -3.55 8.95
N ARG A 88 -8.92 -3.33 8.61
CA ARG A 88 -7.79 -3.74 9.46
C ARG A 88 -7.63 -2.77 10.64
N THR A 89 -7.72 -3.29 11.86
CA THR A 89 -7.67 -2.48 13.09
C THR A 89 -6.39 -2.70 13.91
N CYS A 90 -5.83 -3.92 13.92
CA CYS A 90 -4.59 -4.24 14.63
C CYS A 90 -3.35 -3.98 13.74
N LEU A 91 -2.91 -2.73 13.66
CA LEU A 91 -1.81 -2.29 12.78
C LEU A 91 -0.55 -1.86 13.53
N GLU A 92 -0.52 -2.04 14.85
CA GLU A 92 0.60 -1.60 15.69
C GLU A 92 1.83 -2.50 15.52
N LYS A 93 3.01 -1.90 15.62
CA LYS A 93 4.28 -2.61 15.50
C LYS A 93 4.39 -3.64 16.63
N VAL A 94 4.64 -4.88 16.27
CA VAL A 94 4.89 -5.96 17.24
C VAL A 94 6.35 -5.89 17.64
N ARG A 95 6.66 -6.09 18.93
CA ARG A 95 8.04 -6.12 19.43
C ARG A 95 8.86 -7.13 18.63
N ASP A 96 10.03 -6.69 18.17
CA ASP A 96 11.05 -7.59 17.63
C ASP A 96 11.42 -8.61 18.71
N LYS A 97 11.46 -9.90 18.32
CA LYS A 97 11.80 -11.02 19.20
C LYS A 97 13.30 -11.10 19.44
#